data_AF-A0A9D8L0Q4-F1
#
_entry.id   AF-A0A9D8L0Q4-F1
#
_cell.length_a   1.000
_cell.length_b   1.000
_cell.length_c   1.000
_cell.angle_alpha   90.00
_cell.angle_beta   90.00
_cell.angle_gamma   90.00
#
_symmetry.space_group_name_H-M   'P 1'
#
loop_
_entity.id
_entity.type
_entity.pdbx_description
1 polymer ?
#
loop_
_entity_poly.entity_id
_entity_poly.type
_entity_poly.pdbx_seq_one_letter_code
_entity_poly.pdbx_strand_id
1 'polypeptide(L)'
;MIRSNRIRAAALALAALVAANGAALAHPHVFVDAHAELVFDKDGRMDAVRNIWQFDEAFTQFAIQGLDANGDGKLSDEELKPLADVNVKSLKEFKFFTYLTANGKEAEFLPPKEYWLEFHNQRLTLFFTLPMKAPMAPGARARLEIFDPEYFVAFTFA
;
A
#
# COMPACT_ATOMS: atom_id res chain seq x y z
N MET A 1 -40.46 29.64 -35.72
CA MET A 1 -39.41 30.29 -34.90
C MET A 1 -39.30 29.74 -33.47
N ILE A 2 -40.40 29.41 -32.77
CA ILE A 2 -40.36 28.99 -31.35
C ILE A 2 -39.72 27.60 -31.12
N ARG A 3 -39.88 26.64 -32.05
CA ARG A 3 -39.30 25.28 -31.92
C ARG A 3 -37.77 25.24 -32.03
N SER A 4 -37.15 26.09 -32.84
CA SER A 4 -35.69 26.10 -33.03
C SER A 4 -34.94 26.65 -31.81
N ASN A 5 -35.53 27.60 -31.08
CA ASN A 5 -34.94 28.13 -29.85
C ASN A 5 -34.92 27.10 -28.72
N ARG A 6 -35.95 26.23 -28.64
CA ARG A 6 -35.99 25.15 -27.63
C ARG A 6 -34.92 24.09 -27.88
N ILE A 7 -34.67 23.74 -29.15
CA ILE A 7 -33.62 22.79 -29.53
C ILE A 7 -32.23 23.35 -29.21
N ARG A 8 -31.99 24.64 -29.50
CA ARG A 8 -30.72 25.30 -29.15
C ARG A 8 -30.49 25.40 -27.65
N ALA A 9 -31.53 25.75 -26.89
CA ALA A 9 -31.45 25.81 -25.43
C ALA A 9 -31.15 24.42 -24.81
N ALA A 10 -31.80 23.36 -25.33
CA ALA A 10 -31.54 21.99 -24.88
C ALA A 10 -30.11 21.54 -25.23
N ALA A 11 -29.61 21.87 -26.43
CA ALA A 11 -28.24 21.54 -26.83
C ALA A 11 -27.19 22.27 -25.98
N LEU A 12 -27.43 23.55 -25.63
CA LEU A 12 -26.55 24.31 -24.76
C LEU A 12 -26.57 23.78 -23.31
N ALA A 13 -27.74 23.39 -22.80
CA ALA A 13 -27.86 22.79 -21.47
C ALA A 13 -27.15 21.42 -21.41
N LEU A 14 -27.25 20.61 -22.47
CA LEU A 14 -26.55 19.33 -22.56
C LEU A 14 -25.03 19.52 -22.65
N ALA A 15 -24.58 20.48 -23.46
CA ALA A 15 -23.15 20.83 -23.55
C ALA A 15 -22.60 21.34 -22.21
N ALA A 16 -23.37 22.13 -21.47
CA ALA A 16 -23.01 22.58 -20.12
C ALA A 16 -22.94 21.41 -19.12
N LEU A 17 -23.85 20.44 -19.19
CA LEU A 17 -23.81 19.23 -18.37
C LEU A 17 -22.58 18.36 -18.67
N VAL A 18 -22.24 18.21 -19.96
CA VAL A 18 -21.06 17.43 -20.38
C VAL A 18 -19.76 18.12 -19.93
N ALA A 19 -19.70 19.46 -20.04
CA ALA A 19 -18.57 20.26 -19.58
C ALA A 19 -18.46 20.34 -18.05
N ALA A 20 -19.53 20.02 -17.30
CA ALA A 20 -19.53 19.97 -15.84
C ALA A 20 -19.01 18.62 -15.28
N ASN A 21 -18.63 17.66 -16.13
CA ASN A 21 -17.88 16.49 -15.69
C ASN A 21 -16.47 16.92 -15.27
N GLY A 22 -16.30 17.27 -13.99
CA GLY A 22 -14.97 17.33 -13.38
C GLY A 22 -14.26 15.98 -13.54
N ALA A 23 -12.93 15.99 -13.53
CA ALA A 23 -12.18 14.75 -13.46
C ALA A 23 -12.68 13.96 -12.25
N ALA A 24 -13.23 12.76 -12.48
CA ALA A 24 -13.53 11.86 -11.39
C ALA A 24 -12.21 11.47 -10.74
N LEU A 25 -11.92 12.04 -9.57
CA LEU A 25 -10.77 11.71 -8.74
C LEU A 25 -11.04 10.36 -8.06
N ALA A 26 -11.21 9.30 -8.85
CA ALA A 26 -11.19 7.94 -8.35
C ALA A 26 -9.72 7.63 -7.99
N HIS A 27 -9.36 7.91 -6.75
CA HIS A 27 -8.01 7.87 -6.22
C HIS A 27 -7.85 6.75 -5.19
N PRO A 28 -6.59 6.35 -4.91
CA PRO A 28 -6.30 5.23 -4.04
C PRO A 28 -7.02 5.35 -2.71
N HIS A 29 -7.60 4.24 -2.27
CA HIS A 29 -8.37 4.16 -1.03
C HIS A 29 -7.45 4.12 0.20
N VAL A 30 -6.16 3.83 -0.02
CA VAL A 30 -5.13 3.75 1.01
C VAL A 30 -3.86 4.42 0.50
N PHE A 31 -3.29 5.28 1.32
CA PHE A 31 -1.97 5.86 1.11
C PHE A 31 -1.00 5.28 2.12
N VAL A 32 0.20 4.95 1.65
CA VAL A 32 1.27 4.35 2.43
C VAL A 32 2.55 5.14 2.21
N ASP A 33 3.14 5.62 3.30
CA ASP A 33 4.54 6.03 3.32
C ASP A 33 5.37 4.76 3.51
N ALA A 34 5.99 4.30 2.43
CA ALA A 34 6.76 3.09 2.39
C ALA A 34 8.25 3.39 2.57
N HIS A 35 8.85 2.69 3.52
CA HIS A 35 10.27 2.55 3.64
C HIS A 35 10.64 1.07 3.47
N ALA A 36 11.76 0.81 2.80
CA ALA A 36 12.23 -0.54 2.60
C ALA A 36 13.75 -0.64 2.66
N GLU A 37 14.20 -1.71 3.31
CA GLU A 37 15.61 -1.97 3.54
C GLU A 37 15.98 -3.32 2.93
N LEU A 38 17.04 -3.33 2.14
CA LEU A 38 17.59 -4.53 1.56
C LEU A 38 18.58 -5.16 2.55
N VAL A 39 18.29 -6.37 2.99
CA VAL A 39 19.12 -7.13 3.94
C VAL A 39 20.12 -7.98 3.18
N PHE A 40 21.38 -7.92 3.59
CA PHE A 40 22.46 -8.72 3.03
C PHE A 40 22.89 -9.82 3.99
N ASP A 41 23.18 -11.00 3.44
CA ASP A 41 23.81 -12.10 4.19
C ASP A 41 25.31 -11.81 4.43
N LYS A 42 25.95 -12.68 5.22
CA LYS A 42 27.38 -12.60 5.53
C LYS A 42 28.30 -12.65 4.30
N ASP A 43 27.80 -13.16 3.17
CA ASP A 43 28.53 -13.31 1.91
C ASP A 43 28.25 -12.12 0.95
N GLY A 44 27.53 -11.09 1.42
CA GLY A 44 27.22 -9.88 0.66
C GLY A 44 26.12 -10.07 -0.39
N ARG A 45 25.31 -11.13 -0.28
CA ARG A 45 24.16 -11.37 -1.16
C ARG A 45 22.88 -10.82 -0.52
N MET A 46 21.98 -10.30 -1.34
CA MET A 46 20.65 -9.90 -0.92
C MET A 46 19.87 -11.13 -0.44
N ASP A 47 19.34 -11.09 0.78
CA ASP A 47 18.69 -12.21 1.46
C ASP A 47 17.25 -11.92 1.89
N ALA A 48 16.90 -10.65 2.14
CA ALA A 48 15.54 -10.25 2.48
C ALA A 48 15.26 -8.79 2.17
N VAL A 49 13.99 -8.41 2.18
CA VAL A 49 13.54 -7.02 2.20
C VAL A 49 12.76 -6.79 3.49
N ARG A 50 13.17 -5.82 4.31
CA ARG A 50 12.36 -5.34 5.45
C ARG A 50 11.51 -4.18 4.98
N ASN A 51 10.21 -4.29 5.17
CA ASN A 51 9.24 -3.27 4.83
C ASN A 51 8.73 -2.60 6.11
N ILE A 52 8.63 -1.28 6.07
CA ILE A 52 8.08 -0.43 7.11
C ILE A 52 7.07 0.49 6.44
N TRP A 53 5.78 0.22 6.65
CA TRP A 53 4.69 0.86 5.93
C TRP A 53 3.81 1.64 6.91
N GLN A 54 3.86 2.96 6.83
CA GLN A 54 2.98 3.81 7.61
C GLN A 54 1.74 4.18 6.80
N PHE A 55 0.57 3.74 7.26
CA PHE A 55 -0.70 4.01 6.59
C PHE A 55 -1.20 5.42 6.93
N ASP A 56 -1.97 6.02 6.02
CA ASP A 56 -2.68 7.26 6.31
C ASP A 56 -3.65 7.15 7.50
N GLU A 57 -4.09 8.31 8.00
CA GLU A 57 -4.99 8.40 9.15
C GLU A 57 -6.36 7.78 8.86
N ALA A 58 -6.92 7.94 7.66
CA ALA A 58 -8.26 7.48 7.33
C ALA A 58 -8.34 5.93 7.32
N PHE A 59 -7.38 5.28 6.65
CA PHE A 59 -7.24 3.83 6.71
C PHE A 59 -6.93 3.36 8.13
N THR A 60 -6.05 4.07 8.85
CA THR A 60 -5.73 3.74 10.24
C THR A 60 -6.99 3.71 11.12
N GLN A 61 -7.81 4.76 11.08
CA GLN A 61 -9.04 4.84 11.87
C GLN A 61 -10.05 3.75 11.49
N PHE A 62 -10.08 3.32 10.23
CA PHE A 62 -10.90 2.20 9.80
C PHE A 62 -10.35 0.86 10.33
N ALA A 63 -9.04 0.63 10.22
CA ALA A 63 -8.40 -0.63 10.57
C ALA A 63 -8.44 -0.93 12.08
N ILE A 64 -8.39 0.10 12.93
CA ILE A 64 -8.34 -0.07 14.39
C ILE A 64 -9.71 -0.17 15.07
N GLN A 65 -10.81 -0.10 14.31
CA GLN A 65 -12.16 -0.09 14.90
C GLN A 65 -12.41 -1.35 15.72
N GLY A 66 -12.77 -1.16 16.98
CA GLY A 66 -13.10 -2.25 17.90
C GLY A 66 -11.90 -3.05 18.40
N LEU A 67 -10.66 -2.58 18.19
CA LEU A 67 -9.46 -3.24 18.73
C LEU A 67 -9.13 -2.84 20.17
N ASP A 68 -9.53 -1.64 20.61
CA ASP A 68 -9.36 -1.17 21.99
C ASP A 68 -10.35 -1.94 22.90
N ALA A 69 -9.91 -3.10 23.38
CA ALA A 69 -10.73 -4.03 24.13
C ALA A 69 -10.85 -3.62 25.61
N ASN A 70 -9.84 -2.92 26.12
CA ASN A 70 -9.78 -2.47 27.51
C ASN A 70 -10.37 -1.05 27.72
N GLY A 71 -10.60 -0.30 26.64
CA GLY A 71 -11.19 1.04 26.64
C GLY A 71 -10.27 2.14 27.15
N ASP A 72 -8.95 1.94 27.10
CA ASP A 72 -7.96 2.89 27.62
C ASP A 72 -7.54 3.97 26.60
N GLY A 73 -8.06 3.87 25.37
CA GLY A 73 -7.79 4.81 24.28
C GLY A 73 -6.42 4.62 23.61
N LYS A 74 -5.71 3.54 23.92
CA LYS A 74 -4.47 3.11 23.28
C LYS A 74 -4.68 1.73 22.66
N LEU A 75 -3.67 1.28 21.91
CA LEU A 75 -3.64 -0.07 21.34
C LEU A 75 -2.34 -0.72 21.78
N SER A 76 -2.47 -1.78 22.56
CA SER A 76 -1.36 -2.64 22.97
C SER A 76 -0.90 -3.54 21.82
N ASP A 77 0.32 -4.08 21.94
CA ASP A 77 0.84 -5.06 20.99
C ASP A 77 -0.06 -6.29 20.92
N GLU A 78 -0.64 -6.71 22.04
CA GLU A 78 -1.59 -7.82 22.12
C GLU A 78 -2.88 -7.55 21.33
N GLU A 79 -3.41 -6.32 21.38
CA GLU A 79 -4.62 -5.91 20.63
C GLU A 79 -4.34 -5.74 19.13
N LEU A 80 -3.14 -5.33 18.76
CA LEU A 80 -2.72 -5.14 17.36
C LEU A 80 -2.31 -6.45 16.68
N LYS A 81 -1.88 -7.46 17.43
CA LYS A 81 -1.36 -8.72 16.89
C LYS A 81 -2.32 -9.42 15.92
N PRO A 82 -3.63 -9.58 16.22
CA PRO A 82 -4.55 -10.21 15.28
C PRO A 82 -4.68 -9.42 13.96
N LEU A 83 -4.62 -8.08 14.02
CA LEU A 83 -4.66 -7.24 12.83
C LEU A 83 -3.38 -7.41 11.99
N ALA A 84 -2.21 -7.49 12.63
CA ALA A 84 -0.95 -7.72 11.95
C ALA A 84 -0.96 -9.07 11.20
N ASP A 85 -1.43 -10.13 11.88
CA ASP A 85 -1.59 -11.47 11.29
C ASP A 85 -2.51 -11.46 10.07
N VAL A 86 -3.65 -10.76 10.15
CA VAL A 86 -4.59 -10.63 9.02
C VAL A 86 -3.96 -9.85 7.87
N ASN A 87 -3.31 -8.72 8.14
CA ASN A 87 -2.67 -7.89 7.12
C ASN A 87 -1.64 -8.69 6.31
N VAL A 88 -0.69 -9.36 6.97
CA VAL A 88 0.35 -10.11 6.25
C VAL A 88 -0.19 -11.33 5.51
N LYS A 89 -1.27 -11.95 6.00
CA LYS A 89 -1.95 -13.05 5.27
C LYS A 89 -2.62 -12.53 4.01
N SER A 90 -3.34 -11.41 4.09
CA SER A 90 -4.03 -10.79 2.96
C SER A 90 -3.06 -10.28 1.89
N LEU A 91 -1.94 -9.68 2.30
CA LEU A 91 -0.92 -9.16 1.38
C LEU A 91 -0.28 -10.22 0.47
N LYS A 92 -0.34 -11.51 0.86
CA LYS A 92 0.19 -12.61 0.05
C LYS A 92 -0.43 -12.66 -1.35
N GLU A 93 -1.74 -12.44 -1.46
CA GLU A 93 -2.46 -12.47 -2.75
C GLU A 93 -1.99 -11.36 -3.70
N PHE A 94 -1.41 -10.29 -3.15
CA PHE A 94 -0.89 -9.13 -3.87
C PHE A 94 0.63 -9.11 -3.96
N LYS A 95 1.30 -10.25 -3.72
CA LYS A 95 2.78 -10.36 -3.69
C LYS A 95 3.44 -9.34 -2.76
N PHE A 96 2.74 -8.93 -1.70
CA PHE A 96 3.19 -7.90 -0.75
C PHE A 96 3.55 -6.56 -1.41
N PHE A 97 3.03 -6.31 -2.62
CA PHE A 97 3.35 -5.16 -3.47
C PHE A 97 4.87 -4.93 -3.65
N THR A 98 5.71 -5.91 -3.36
CA THR A 98 7.17 -5.76 -3.28
C THR A 98 7.82 -6.62 -4.34
N TYR A 99 8.59 -5.99 -5.23
CA TYR A 99 9.25 -6.64 -6.34
C TYR A 99 10.74 -6.31 -6.31
N LEU A 100 11.58 -7.35 -6.30
CA LEU A 100 13.03 -7.19 -6.37
C LEU A 100 13.55 -7.89 -7.62
N THR A 101 14.26 -7.16 -8.46
CA THR A 101 14.93 -7.71 -9.64
C THR A 101 16.42 -7.42 -9.61
N ALA A 102 17.25 -8.38 -10.00
CA ALA A 102 18.68 -8.18 -10.18
C ALA A 102 19.20 -9.04 -11.33
N ASN A 103 20.01 -8.44 -12.21
CA ASN A 103 20.58 -9.10 -13.39
C ASN A 103 19.53 -9.82 -14.26
N GLY A 104 18.33 -9.24 -14.38
CA GLY A 104 17.22 -9.82 -15.16
C GLY A 104 16.50 -11.00 -14.49
N LYS A 105 16.83 -11.33 -13.24
CA LYS A 105 16.12 -12.32 -12.44
C LYS A 105 15.27 -11.63 -11.38
N GLU A 106 14.01 -12.03 -11.25
CA GLU A 106 13.12 -11.62 -10.17
C GLU A 106 13.35 -12.50 -8.93
N ALA A 107 13.32 -11.89 -7.75
CA ALA A 107 13.37 -12.59 -6.48
C ALA A 107 12.03 -13.27 -6.21
N GLU A 108 12.07 -14.53 -5.78
CA GLU A 108 10.93 -15.17 -5.14
C GLU A 108 11.03 -14.94 -3.63
N PHE A 109 9.96 -14.46 -3.00
CA PHE A 109 9.89 -14.29 -1.55
C PHE A 109 9.19 -15.47 -0.87
N LEU A 110 9.63 -15.78 0.35
CA LEU A 110 8.96 -16.67 1.29
C LEU A 110 7.86 -15.89 2.05
N PRO A 111 6.95 -16.58 2.77
CA PRO A 111 6.05 -15.90 3.69
C PRO A 111 6.80 -14.99 4.66
N PRO A 112 6.21 -13.84 5.04
CA PRO A 112 6.87 -12.89 5.90
C PRO A 112 7.22 -13.50 7.26
N LYS A 113 8.40 -13.15 7.75
CA LYS A 113 8.81 -13.35 9.14
C LYS A 113 8.87 -12.00 9.83
N GLU A 114 8.89 -12.01 11.17
CA GLU A 114 9.12 -10.80 11.98
C GLU A 114 8.20 -9.64 11.54
N TYR A 115 6.93 -9.72 11.94
CA TYR A 115 5.94 -8.71 11.60
C TYR A 115 5.12 -8.31 12.83
N TRP A 116 4.80 -7.02 12.89
CA TRP A 116 3.99 -6.41 13.95
C TRP A 116 3.42 -5.09 13.45
N LEU A 117 2.47 -4.55 14.21
CA LEU A 117 1.93 -3.22 13.99
C LEU A 117 2.29 -2.36 15.19
N GLU A 118 2.60 -1.09 14.92
CA GLU A 118 2.67 -0.05 15.94
C GLU A 118 1.63 1.01 15.67
N PHE A 119 0.96 1.47 16.72
CA PHE A 119 0.06 2.62 16.66
C PHE A 119 0.70 3.80 17.37
N HIS A 120 1.07 4.82 16.60
CA HIS A 120 1.73 6.02 17.13
C HIS A 120 1.30 7.23 16.32
N ASN A 121 1.06 8.37 16.99
CA ASN A 121 0.59 9.61 16.35
C ASN A 121 -0.61 9.40 15.40
N GLN A 122 -1.60 8.60 15.84
CA GLN A 122 -2.82 8.31 15.09
C GLN A 122 -2.64 7.55 13.76
N ARG A 123 -1.44 7.03 13.50
CA ARG A 123 -1.11 6.25 12.30
C ARG A 123 -0.64 4.85 12.68
N LEU A 124 -1.09 3.86 11.91
CA LEU A 124 -0.58 2.49 11.98
C LEU A 124 0.69 2.36 11.15
N THR A 125 1.70 1.70 11.70
CA THR A 125 2.90 1.31 10.97
C THR A 125 3.02 -0.21 10.98
N LEU A 126 2.97 -0.84 9.81
CA LEU A 126 3.20 -2.27 9.63
C LEU A 126 4.68 -2.53 9.34
N PHE A 127 5.27 -3.37 10.16
CA PHE A 127 6.61 -3.89 9.98
C PHE A 127 6.49 -5.33 9.51
N PHE A 128 7.26 -5.71 8.49
CA PHE A 128 7.34 -7.10 8.06
C PHE A 128 8.62 -7.36 7.26
N THR A 129 9.21 -8.53 7.43
CA THR A 129 10.38 -8.96 6.67
C THR A 129 9.97 -10.00 5.64
N LEU A 130 10.33 -9.79 4.37
CA LEU A 130 10.17 -10.75 3.27
C LEU A 130 11.50 -11.45 3.00
N PRO A 131 11.71 -12.69 3.47
CA PRO A 131 12.91 -13.44 3.14
C PRO A 131 12.87 -13.87 1.68
N MET A 132 14.01 -13.82 1.01
CA MET A 132 14.16 -14.36 -0.34
C MET A 132 14.27 -15.89 -0.25
N LYS A 133 13.62 -16.60 -1.16
CA LYS A 133 13.70 -18.07 -1.27
C LYS A 133 15.12 -18.54 -1.57
N ALA A 134 15.89 -17.75 -2.29
CA ALA A 134 17.31 -17.96 -2.51
C ALA A 134 18.03 -16.60 -2.54
N PRO A 135 19.16 -16.43 -1.82
CA PRO A 135 19.91 -15.19 -1.83
C PRO A 135 20.46 -14.87 -3.22
N MET A 136 20.51 -13.59 -3.58
CA MET A 136 20.94 -13.12 -4.89
C MET A 136 22.11 -12.15 -4.77
N ALA A 137 23.12 -12.32 -5.62
CA ALA A 137 24.21 -11.34 -5.68
C ALA A 137 23.65 -9.97 -6.12
N PRO A 138 24.04 -8.86 -5.47
CA PRO A 138 23.70 -7.53 -5.95
C PRO A 138 24.32 -7.35 -7.34
N GLY A 139 23.47 -7.16 -8.34
CA GLY A 139 23.88 -6.88 -9.72
C GLY A 139 24.17 -5.40 -9.93
N ALA A 140 24.77 -5.05 -11.07
CA ALA A 140 24.94 -3.65 -11.47
C ALA A 140 23.61 -2.89 -11.68
N ARG A 141 22.50 -3.63 -11.77
CA ARG A 141 21.14 -3.12 -11.96
C ARG A 141 20.17 -3.87 -11.06
N ALA A 142 20.37 -3.79 -9.75
CA ALA A 142 19.35 -4.20 -8.79
C ALA A 142 18.25 -3.13 -8.72
N ARG A 143 16.98 -3.55 -8.66
CA ARG A 143 15.84 -2.66 -8.54
C ARG A 143 14.83 -3.24 -7.56
N LEU A 144 14.53 -2.45 -6.53
CA LEU A 144 13.45 -2.70 -5.58
C LEU A 144 12.30 -1.77 -5.93
N GLU A 145 11.11 -2.33 -6.12
CA GLU A 145 9.90 -1.60 -6.49
C GLU A 145 8.81 -1.97 -5.49
N ILE A 146 8.10 -0.95 -4.99
CA ILE A 146 6.92 -1.11 -4.15
C ILE A 146 5.77 -0.37 -4.83
N PHE A 147 4.80 -1.10 -5.36
CA PHE A 147 3.66 -0.49 -6.04
C PHE A 147 2.48 -1.45 -6.15
N ASP A 148 1.28 -0.88 -6.26
CA ASP A 148 0.05 -1.60 -6.54
C ASP A 148 -0.31 -1.49 -8.04
N PRO A 149 -0.32 -2.61 -8.79
CA PRO A 149 -0.74 -2.59 -10.20
C PRO A 149 -2.23 -2.28 -10.40
N GLU A 150 -3.05 -2.42 -9.36
CA GLU A 150 -4.50 -2.15 -9.39
C GLU A 150 -4.84 -0.70 -8.98
N TYR A 151 -3.84 0.09 -8.56
CA TYR A 151 -3.99 1.49 -8.16
C TYR A 151 -4.98 1.72 -6.99
N PHE A 152 -5.22 0.70 -6.16
CA PHE A 152 -6.02 0.82 -4.94
C PHE A 152 -5.21 1.41 -3.78
N VAL A 153 -3.92 1.07 -3.71
CA VAL A 153 -2.96 1.59 -2.73
C VAL A 153 -1.93 2.49 -3.41
N ALA A 154 -1.77 3.72 -2.92
CA ALA A 154 -0.66 4.59 -3.32
C ALA A 154 0.51 4.46 -2.37
N PHE A 155 1.69 4.20 -2.92
CA PHE A 155 2.94 4.18 -2.17
C PHE A 155 3.76 5.44 -2.47
N THR A 156 4.18 6.13 -1.41
CA THR A 156 5.18 7.20 -1.46
C THR A 156 6.42 6.72 -0.72
N PHE A 157 7.61 6.97 -1.27
CA PHE A 157 8.86 6.63 -0.59
C PHE A 157 9.30 7.80 0.30
N ALA A 158 9.53 7.50 1.59
CA ALA A 158 9.95 8.44 2.61
C ALA A 158 11.39 8.17 3.10
#